data_AF-H8XRA6-F1
#
_entry.id   AF-H8XRA6-F1
#
_cell.length_a   1.000
_cell.length_b   1.000
_cell.length_c   1.000
_cell.angle_alpha   90.00
_cell.angle_beta   90.00
_cell.angle_gamma   90.00
#
_symmetry.space_group_name_H-M   'P 1'
#
loop_
_entity.id
_entity.type
_entity.pdbx_description
1 polymer ?
#
loop_
_entity_poly.entity_id
_entity_poly.type
_entity_poly.pdbx_seq_one_letter_code
_entity_poly.pdbx_strand_id
1 'polypeptide(L)'
;MKKLLFGFLAIMLFSVSVNAQELTKLNEDIDFVTYLKNHNDFISKTTDFNSLQSLLVDEKIDEKELLSFYTLFQTDEKGFNAFLLNQADLYKRLNLKYSFDKYSEEELKEYFTQEILEINNGTAKLAQNDCLTDYNLQIAYNGSVAVVAGYGCLALGPLSPGCMAAVAAGNVIADIQAYRAYKKCLSGGK
;
A
#
# COMPACT_ATOMS: atom_id res chain seq x y z
N MET A 1 22.46 3.86 30.36
CA MET A 1 21.50 3.40 31.39
C MET A 1 20.26 4.26 31.22
N LYS A 2 19.25 3.79 30.46
CA LYS A 2 18.09 3.03 30.96
C LYS A 2 17.39 3.74 32.13
N LYS A 3 16.07 3.97 31.92
CA LYS A 3 15.00 4.38 32.85
C LYS A 3 14.82 5.91 32.87
N LEU A 4 13.67 6.49 32.51
CA LEU A 4 12.26 6.11 32.66
C LEU A 4 11.48 6.70 31.45
N LEU A 5 10.63 6.04 30.65
CA LEU A 5 9.76 4.89 30.91
C LEU A 5 8.86 5.16 32.12
N PHE A 6 7.97 6.15 31.99
CA PHE A 6 6.62 6.25 32.58
C PHE A 6 5.98 7.56 32.09
N GLY A 7 5.61 7.59 30.82
CA GLY A 7 4.60 8.50 30.26
C GLY A 7 3.38 7.71 29.80
N PHE A 8 3.09 6.58 30.46
CA PHE A 8 1.82 5.87 30.36
C PHE A 8 0.94 6.39 31.50
N LEU A 9 0.18 7.42 31.19
CA LEU A 9 -1.07 7.83 31.83
C LEU A 9 -1.75 8.69 30.76
N ALA A 10 -2.50 8.07 29.84
CA ALA A 10 -3.85 7.60 30.09
C ALA A 10 -4.72 8.71 30.68
N ILE A 11 -5.81 8.97 29.96
CA ILE A 11 -6.91 9.86 30.31
C ILE A 11 -6.62 11.31 29.93
N MET A 12 -6.95 11.69 28.69
CA MET A 12 -8.28 12.29 28.49
C MET A 12 -8.64 12.48 27.00
N LEU A 13 -9.67 11.75 26.61
CA LEU A 13 -10.85 12.28 25.92
C LEU A 13 -10.58 12.85 24.51
N PHE A 14 -10.75 12.09 23.44
CA PHE A 14 -11.96 11.37 23.15
C PHE A 14 -11.68 9.92 22.77
N SER A 15 -12.14 9.03 23.65
CA SER A 15 -12.98 7.91 23.22
C SER A 15 -14.18 8.48 22.46
N VAL A 16 -13.95 9.01 21.26
CA VAL A 16 -14.86 8.65 20.20
C VAL A 16 -14.46 7.21 19.96
N SER A 17 -15.20 6.30 20.59
CA SER A 17 -15.74 5.21 19.79
C SER A 17 -16.48 5.88 18.64
N VAL A 18 -15.74 6.44 17.65
CA VAL A 18 -16.19 6.46 16.28
C VAL A 18 -16.52 4.99 16.14
N ASN A 19 -17.82 4.67 16.09
CA ASN A 19 -18.26 3.31 15.88
C ASN A 19 -17.45 2.86 14.69
N ALA A 20 -16.37 2.10 14.95
CA ALA A 20 -15.44 1.70 13.92
C ALA A 20 -16.37 1.00 12.95
N GLN A 21 -16.47 1.55 11.74
CA GLN A 21 -17.39 0.95 10.80
C GLN A 21 -16.96 -0.50 10.68
N GLU A 22 -17.92 -1.41 10.71
CA GLU A 22 -17.60 -2.81 10.49
C GLU A 22 -16.81 -2.89 9.18
N LEU A 23 -15.73 -3.67 9.21
CA LEU A 23 -14.86 -3.84 8.05
C LEU A 23 -15.62 -4.40 6.83
N THR A 24 -16.80 -4.98 7.07
CA THR A 24 -17.76 -5.56 6.11
C THR A 24 -18.34 -4.59 5.07
N LYS A 25 -17.88 -3.33 5.04
CA LYS A 25 -18.33 -2.28 4.11
C LYS A 25 -17.17 -1.49 3.51
N LEU A 26 -15.98 -2.05 3.54
CA LEU A 26 -14.79 -1.39 3.01
C LEU A 26 -14.86 -1.30 1.48
N ASN A 27 -15.47 -2.31 0.85
CA ASN A 27 -15.77 -2.36 -0.58
C ASN A 27 -16.66 -1.22 -1.09
N GLU A 28 -17.55 -0.70 -0.25
CA GLU A 28 -18.43 0.44 -0.51
C GLU A 28 -17.76 1.79 -0.16
N ASP A 29 -16.60 1.76 0.50
CA ASP A 29 -15.88 2.96 0.92
C ASP A 29 -15.12 3.59 -0.25
N ILE A 30 -15.48 4.84 -0.56
CA ILE A 30 -14.87 5.59 -1.66
C ILE A 30 -13.37 5.82 -1.48
N ASP A 31 -12.87 6.02 -0.25
CA ASP A 31 -11.45 6.18 0.02
C ASP A 31 -10.71 4.86 -0.21
N PHE A 32 -11.29 3.71 0.15
CA PHE A 32 -10.67 2.40 -0.11
C PHE A 32 -10.63 2.06 -1.59
N VAL A 33 -11.74 2.24 -2.29
CA VAL A 33 -11.78 2.03 -3.76
C VAL A 33 -10.81 2.99 -4.47
N THR A 34 -10.72 4.24 -4.03
CA THR A 34 -9.77 5.22 -4.57
C THR A 34 -8.32 4.84 -4.29
N TYR A 35 -8.03 4.34 -3.09
CA TYR A 35 -6.70 3.86 -2.70
C TYR A 35 -6.20 2.76 -3.65
N LEU A 36 -7.03 1.73 -3.88
CA LEU A 36 -6.71 0.63 -4.79
C LEU A 36 -6.54 1.10 -6.23
N LYS A 37 -7.47 1.95 -6.71
CA LYS A 37 -7.42 2.48 -8.06
C LYS A 37 -6.16 3.30 -8.30
N ASN A 38 -5.81 4.20 -7.38
CA ASN A 38 -4.63 5.06 -7.52
C ASN A 38 -3.34 4.23 -7.58
N HIS A 39 -3.24 3.16 -6.78
CA HIS A 39 -2.10 2.23 -6.87
C HIS A 39 -2.04 1.58 -8.25
N ASN A 40 -3.14 0.99 -8.72
CA ASN A 40 -3.19 0.31 -10.01
C ASN A 40 -2.88 1.26 -11.19
N ASP A 41 -3.41 2.48 -11.15
CA ASP A 41 -3.16 3.53 -12.14
C ASP A 41 -1.69 3.96 -12.13
N PHE A 42 -1.00 3.92 -10.98
CA PHE A 42 0.43 4.21 -10.91
C PHE A 42 1.27 3.06 -11.46
N ILE A 43 1.01 1.82 -11.04
CA ILE A 43 1.77 0.62 -11.44
C ILE A 43 1.66 0.37 -12.94
N SER A 44 0.48 0.59 -13.51
CA SER A 44 0.23 0.38 -14.95
C SER A 44 1.00 1.33 -15.88
N LYS A 45 1.65 2.38 -15.34
CA LYS A 45 2.50 3.28 -16.14
C LYS A 45 3.81 2.65 -16.59
N THR A 46 4.30 1.64 -15.88
CA THR A 46 5.49 0.88 -16.29
C THR A 46 5.10 -0.47 -16.86
N THR A 47 5.74 -0.84 -17.96
CA THR A 47 5.65 -2.18 -18.56
C THR A 47 7.00 -2.89 -18.58
N ASP A 48 8.09 -2.17 -18.26
CA ASP A 48 9.45 -2.70 -18.21
C ASP A 48 9.85 -3.10 -16.79
N PHE A 49 9.26 -4.21 -16.36
CA PHE A 49 9.49 -4.75 -15.02
C PHE A 49 10.91 -5.31 -14.83
N ASN A 50 11.62 -5.64 -15.92
CA ASN A 50 13.00 -6.14 -15.84
C ASN A 50 13.95 -5.02 -15.44
N SER A 51 13.80 -3.85 -16.06
CA SER A 51 14.55 -2.66 -15.68
C SER A 51 14.25 -2.25 -14.24
N LEU A 52 12.99 -2.32 -13.79
CA LEU A 52 12.71 -2.05 -12.38
C LEU A 52 13.41 -3.04 -11.43
N GLN A 53 13.40 -4.34 -11.73
CA GLN A 53 14.02 -5.34 -10.86
C GLN A 53 15.54 -5.11 -10.73
N SER A 54 16.18 -4.59 -11.79
CA SER A 54 17.59 -4.21 -11.73
C SER A 54 17.87 -2.99 -10.85
N LEU A 55 16.88 -2.12 -10.60
CA LEU A 55 17.05 -0.92 -9.77
C LEU A 55 17.13 -1.23 -8.27
N LEU A 56 16.79 -2.45 -7.84
CA LEU A 56 16.73 -2.82 -6.42
C LEU A 56 17.60 -4.02 -6.06
N VAL A 57 18.63 -4.33 -6.85
CA VAL A 57 19.48 -5.50 -6.62
C VAL A 57 20.28 -5.36 -5.32
N ASP A 58 20.64 -4.15 -4.92
CA ASP A 58 21.48 -3.88 -3.75
C ASP A 58 20.71 -3.33 -2.53
N GLU A 59 19.37 -3.36 -2.60
CA GLU A 59 18.44 -2.87 -1.58
C GLU A 59 18.63 -1.38 -1.23
N LYS A 60 19.33 -0.63 -2.09
CA LYS A 60 19.49 0.82 -2.00
C LYS A 60 18.98 1.44 -3.28
N ILE A 61 18.69 2.73 -3.20
CA ILE A 61 18.40 3.54 -4.37
C ILE A 61 19.35 4.72 -4.33
N ASP A 62 20.25 4.75 -5.31
CA ASP A 62 21.03 5.95 -5.60
C ASP A 62 20.24 6.94 -6.48
N GLU A 63 20.80 8.13 -6.68
CA GLU A 63 20.14 9.20 -7.45
C GLU A 63 19.87 8.80 -8.91
N LYS A 64 20.76 8.01 -9.52
CA LYS A 64 20.61 7.54 -10.90
C LYS A 64 19.51 6.49 -10.99
N GLU A 65 19.42 5.60 -10.01
CA GLU A 65 18.37 4.61 -9.90
C GLU A 65 17.01 5.26 -9.67
N LEU A 66 16.97 6.33 -8.85
CA LEU A 66 15.78 7.13 -8.62
C LEU A 66 15.31 7.85 -9.90
N LEU A 67 16.22 8.41 -10.68
CA LEU A 67 15.91 9.00 -11.99
C LEU A 67 15.38 7.96 -12.98
N SER A 68 15.97 6.75 -12.96
CA SER A 68 15.52 5.62 -13.78
C SER A 68 14.12 5.17 -13.36
N PHE A 69 13.84 5.12 -12.07
CA PHE A 69 12.51 4.87 -11.52
C PHE A 69 11.50 5.91 -12.04
N TYR A 70 11.79 7.20 -11.92
CA TYR A 70 10.90 8.26 -12.41
C TYR A 70 10.61 8.12 -13.90
N THR A 71 11.64 7.78 -14.68
CA THR A 71 11.51 7.53 -16.12
C THR A 71 10.60 6.34 -16.40
N LEU A 72 10.79 5.21 -15.71
CA LEU A 72 9.98 4.00 -15.87
C LEU A 72 8.50 4.23 -15.54
N PHE A 73 8.21 4.99 -14.50
CA PHE A 73 6.85 5.28 -14.05
C PHE A 73 6.23 6.53 -14.70
N GLN A 74 6.93 7.14 -15.66
CA GLN A 74 6.47 8.35 -16.35
C GLN A 74 6.05 9.44 -15.33
N THR A 75 6.90 9.64 -14.34
CA THR A 75 6.70 10.60 -13.24
C THR A 75 7.98 11.39 -12.98
N ASP A 76 7.94 12.29 -12.00
CA ASP A 76 9.10 13.00 -11.47
C ASP A 76 9.04 12.96 -9.94
N GLU A 77 10.04 13.52 -9.27
CA GLU A 77 10.08 13.55 -7.80
C GLU A 77 8.81 14.18 -7.21
N LYS A 78 8.35 15.29 -7.79
CA LYS A 78 7.18 16.01 -7.30
C LYS A 78 5.91 15.18 -7.46
N GLY A 79 5.72 14.56 -8.62
CA GLY A 79 4.57 13.71 -8.94
C GLY A 79 4.55 12.44 -8.10
N PHE A 80 5.71 11.83 -7.87
CA PHE A 80 5.83 10.67 -7.00
C PHE A 80 5.57 11.02 -5.54
N ASN A 81 6.15 12.10 -5.03
CA ASN A 81 5.88 12.57 -3.67
C ASN A 81 4.40 12.92 -3.48
N ALA A 82 3.77 13.54 -4.48
CA ALA A 82 2.33 13.82 -4.45
C ALA A 82 1.50 12.53 -4.40
N PHE A 83 1.88 11.50 -5.16
CA PHE A 83 1.27 10.17 -5.08
C PHE A 83 1.40 9.57 -3.68
N LEU A 84 2.61 9.55 -3.10
CA LEU A 84 2.85 9.00 -1.76
C LEU A 84 2.05 9.72 -0.68
N LEU A 85 2.01 11.06 -0.72
CA LEU A 85 1.22 11.86 0.22
C LEU A 85 -0.28 11.56 0.08
N ASN A 86 -0.77 11.44 -1.15
CA ASN A 86 -2.17 11.10 -1.39
C ASN A 86 -2.53 9.71 -0.84
N GLN A 87 -1.66 8.71 -1.04
CA GLN A 87 -1.86 7.36 -0.50
C GLN A 87 -1.81 7.34 1.03
N ALA A 88 -0.86 8.05 1.63
CA ALA A 88 -0.76 8.18 3.08
C ALA A 88 -2.01 8.84 3.68
N ASP A 89 -2.55 9.88 3.03
CA ASP A 89 -3.76 10.55 3.46
C ASP A 89 -5.01 9.65 3.34
N LEU A 90 -5.14 8.89 2.25
CA LEU A 90 -6.21 7.90 2.08
C LEU A 90 -6.16 6.84 3.17
N TYR A 91 -4.98 6.22 3.37
CA TYR A 91 -4.79 5.22 4.41
C TYR A 91 -5.08 5.78 5.81
N LYS A 92 -4.63 7.01 6.10
CA LYS A 92 -4.89 7.65 7.39
C LYS A 92 -6.40 7.81 7.64
N ARG A 93 -7.18 8.22 6.64
CA ARG A 93 -8.64 8.34 6.77
C ARG A 93 -9.30 6.98 6.98
N LEU A 94 -8.87 5.98 6.22
CA LEU A 94 -9.34 4.59 6.39
C LEU A 94 -9.00 4.05 7.79
N ASN A 95 -7.78 4.23 8.26
CA ASN A 95 -7.38 3.82 9.60
C ASN A 95 -8.17 4.55 10.69
N LEU A 96 -8.46 5.85 10.54
CA LEU A 96 -9.30 6.57 11.50
C LEU A 96 -10.75 6.03 11.52
N LYS A 97 -11.26 5.60 10.36
CA LYS A 97 -12.63 5.13 10.20
C LYS A 97 -12.83 3.68 10.66
N TYR A 98 -11.85 2.82 10.39
CA TYR A 98 -11.91 1.37 10.60
C TYR A 98 -11.00 0.87 11.72
N SER A 99 -10.11 1.72 12.27
CA SER A 99 -9.11 1.35 13.28
C SER A 99 -8.24 0.17 12.86
N PHE A 100 -7.61 0.24 11.68
CA PHE A 100 -6.75 -0.84 11.18
C PHE A 100 -5.63 -1.21 12.17
N ASP A 101 -5.16 -0.25 12.95
CA ASP A 101 -4.17 -0.42 14.03
C ASP A 101 -4.58 -1.40 15.15
N LYS A 102 -5.87 -1.78 15.24
CA LYS A 102 -6.36 -2.77 16.21
C LYS A 102 -6.25 -4.21 15.72
N TYR A 103 -5.98 -4.41 14.44
CA TYR A 103 -5.93 -5.72 13.80
C TYR A 103 -4.48 -6.11 13.53
N SER A 104 -4.19 -7.40 13.65
CA SER A 104 -2.94 -7.96 13.15
C SER A 104 -2.85 -7.83 11.63
N GLU A 105 -1.64 -7.96 11.11
CA GLU A 105 -1.38 -7.93 9.67
C GLU A 105 -2.14 -9.06 8.95
N GLU A 106 -2.19 -10.25 9.54
CA GLU A 106 -2.94 -11.39 9.02
C GLU A 106 -4.46 -11.14 8.99
N GLU A 107 -5.02 -10.53 10.05
CA GLU A 107 -6.44 -10.17 10.10
C GLU A 107 -6.79 -9.13 9.05
N LEU A 108 -5.99 -8.06 8.91
CA LEU A 108 -6.21 -7.03 7.88
C LEU A 108 -6.15 -7.63 6.48
N LYS A 109 -5.21 -8.56 6.25
CA LYS A 109 -5.12 -9.28 4.99
C LYS A 109 -6.38 -10.08 4.71
N GLU A 110 -6.91 -10.80 5.70
CA GLU A 110 -8.16 -11.55 5.57
C GLU A 110 -9.35 -10.62 5.25
N TYR A 111 -9.49 -9.52 5.98
CA TYR A 111 -10.55 -8.54 5.72
C TYR A 111 -10.44 -7.91 4.34
N PHE A 112 -9.26 -7.42 3.95
CA PHE A 112 -9.06 -6.85 2.61
C PHE A 112 -9.32 -7.89 1.51
N THR A 113 -9.01 -9.16 1.76
CA THR A 113 -9.35 -10.25 0.82
C THR A 113 -10.84 -10.33 0.58
N GLN A 114 -11.64 -10.41 1.66
CA GLN A 114 -13.09 -10.49 1.57
C GLN A 114 -13.69 -9.26 0.87
N GLU A 115 -13.24 -8.07 1.25
CA GLU A 115 -13.76 -6.82 0.72
C GLU A 115 -13.42 -6.64 -0.77
N ILE A 116 -12.19 -6.98 -1.17
CA ILE A 116 -11.77 -6.94 -2.57
C ILE A 116 -12.54 -7.97 -3.41
N LEU A 117 -12.80 -9.16 -2.86
CA LEU A 117 -13.68 -10.15 -3.49
C LEU A 117 -15.07 -9.55 -3.73
N GLU A 118 -15.62 -8.78 -2.78
CA GLU A 118 -16.92 -8.14 -2.95
C GLU A 118 -16.91 -6.97 -3.95
N ILE A 119 -15.88 -6.11 -3.95
CA ILE A 119 -15.70 -5.05 -4.98
C ILE A 119 -15.75 -5.68 -6.36
N ASN A 120 -14.97 -6.76 -6.53
CA ASN A 120 -14.91 -7.46 -7.78
C ASN A 120 -16.31 -8.05 -8.07
N ASN A 121 -16.89 -8.88 -7.20
CA ASN A 121 -18.18 -9.55 -7.40
C ASN A 121 -19.37 -8.60 -7.69
N GLY A 122 -19.38 -7.40 -7.10
CA GLY A 122 -20.40 -6.36 -7.35
C GLY A 122 -20.34 -5.75 -8.75
N THR A 123 -19.20 -5.83 -9.44
CA THR A 123 -19.08 -5.51 -10.86
C THR A 123 -19.45 -6.73 -11.72
N ALA A 124 -20.70 -6.79 -12.17
CA ALA A 124 -21.31 -7.93 -12.84
C ALA A 124 -20.47 -8.59 -13.97
N LYS A 125 -20.33 -9.93 -13.90
CA LYS A 125 -20.16 -10.90 -15.01
C LYS A 125 -19.17 -10.55 -16.14
N LEU A 126 -17.97 -10.09 -15.80
CA LEU A 126 -16.78 -10.54 -16.54
C LEU A 126 -16.16 -11.61 -15.66
N ALA A 127 -15.99 -12.81 -16.20
CA ALA A 127 -15.39 -13.96 -15.51
C ALA A 127 -14.24 -13.50 -14.60
N GLN A 128 -14.52 -13.38 -13.30
CA GLN A 128 -13.54 -12.91 -12.34
C GLN A 128 -12.52 -14.03 -12.23
N ASN A 129 -11.41 -13.78 -12.89
CA ASN A 129 -10.27 -14.65 -12.82
C ASN A 129 -9.72 -14.50 -11.40
N ASP A 130 -9.59 -15.60 -10.65
CA ASP A 130 -8.97 -15.63 -9.31
C ASP A 130 -7.69 -14.78 -9.27
N CYS A 131 -6.97 -14.72 -10.40
CA CYS A 131 -5.83 -13.86 -10.64
C CYS A 131 -6.05 -12.37 -10.31
N LEU A 132 -7.16 -11.74 -10.74
CA LEU A 132 -7.40 -10.30 -10.55
C LEU A 132 -7.69 -10.00 -9.07
N THR A 133 -8.38 -10.91 -8.40
CA THR A 133 -8.58 -10.84 -6.96
C THR A 133 -7.25 -10.94 -6.23
N ASP A 134 -6.45 -11.97 -6.54
CA ASP A 134 -5.12 -12.16 -5.94
C ASP A 134 -4.23 -10.94 -6.15
N TYR A 135 -4.29 -10.34 -7.35
CA TYR A 135 -3.58 -9.11 -7.66
C TYR A 135 -3.99 -7.94 -6.75
N ASN A 136 -5.28 -7.60 -6.73
CA ASN A 136 -5.79 -6.46 -5.96
C ASN A 136 -5.50 -6.64 -4.46
N LEU A 137 -5.58 -7.88 -3.95
CA LEU A 137 -5.23 -8.20 -2.57
C LEU A 137 -3.76 -7.89 -2.27
N GLN A 138 -2.85 -8.34 -3.14
CA GLN A 138 -1.43 -8.09 -2.96
C GLN A 138 -1.12 -6.59 -3.00
N ILE A 139 -1.74 -5.81 -3.90
CA ILE A 139 -1.59 -4.35 -3.94
C ILE A 139 -2.05 -3.70 -2.63
N ALA A 140 -3.22 -4.09 -2.12
CA ALA A 140 -3.76 -3.56 -0.86
C ALA A 140 -2.82 -3.85 0.32
N TYR A 141 -2.31 -5.08 0.37
CA TYR A 141 -1.37 -5.55 1.38
C TYR A 141 -0.04 -4.80 1.31
N ASN A 142 0.60 -4.75 0.15
CA ASN A 142 1.88 -4.07 -0.05
C ASN A 142 1.80 -2.62 0.38
N GLY A 143 0.78 -1.89 -0.10
CA GLY A 143 0.61 -0.49 0.26
C GLY A 143 0.40 -0.29 1.77
N SER A 144 -0.26 -1.23 2.45
CA SER A 144 -0.42 -1.19 3.91
C SER A 144 0.93 -1.37 4.62
N VAL A 145 1.73 -2.34 4.19
CA VAL A 145 3.09 -2.55 4.70
C VAL A 145 3.96 -1.31 4.45
N ALA A 146 3.85 -0.69 3.28
CA ALA A 146 4.59 0.52 2.92
C ALA A 146 4.24 1.71 3.82
N VAL A 147 2.96 1.89 4.15
CA VAL A 147 2.56 2.94 5.08
C VAL A 147 3.10 2.67 6.48
N VAL A 148 3.01 1.44 6.98
CA VAL A 148 3.57 1.05 8.29
C VAL A 148 5.08 1.29 8.33
N ALA A 149 5.81 0.84 7.31
CA ALA A 149 7.24 1.06 7.20
C ALA A 149 7.59 2.55 7.08
N GLY A 150 6.77 3.33 6.37
CA GLY A 150 6.90 4.80 6.27
C GLY A 150 6.73 5.50 7.62
N TYR A 151 5.78 5.07 8.46
CA TYR A 151 5.68 5.55 9.84
C TYR A 151 6.92 5.18 10.67
N GLY A 152 7.50 4.00 10.44
CA GLY A 152 8.80 3.60 10.99
C GLY A 152 9.92 4.59 10.60
N CYS A 153 9.97 5.01 9.34
CA CYS A 153 10.91 6.03 8.87
C CYS A 153 10.72 7.39 9.56
N LEU A 154 9.48 7.80 9.83
CA LEU A 154 9.19 9.05 10.54
C LEU A 154 9.63 9.00 12.02
N ALA A 155 9.56 7.84 12.67
CA ALA A 155 10.00 7.66 14.05
C ALA A 155 11.51 7.78 14.23
N LEU A 156 12.30 7.57 13.16
CA LEU A 156 13.76 7.72 13.15
C LEU A 156 14.24 9.18 13.00
N GLY A 157 13.30 10.13 12.85
CA GLY A 157 13.57 11.55 12.66
C GLY A 157 12.85 12.12 11.43
N PRO A 158 12.82 13.46 11.27
CA PRO A 158 12.11 14.09 10.16
C PRO A 158 12.71 13.63 8.82
N LEU A 159 11.93 12.78 8.12
CA LEU A 159 12.08 12.42 6.71
C LEU A 159 13.53 12.22 6.28
N SER A 160 14.19 11.15 6.74
CA SER A 160 15.40 10.71 6.05
C SER A 160 14.96 10.34 4.62
N PRO A 161 15.37 11.08 3.57
CA PRO A 161 14.82 10.88 2.23
C PRO A 161 15.09 9.47 1.73
N GLY A 162 16.23 8.90 2.12
CA GLY A 162 16.61 7.52 1.78
C GLY A 162 15.67 6.46 2.37
N CYS A 163 15.19 6.63 3.61
CA CYS A 163 14.27 5.65 4.22
C CYS A 163 12.90 5.65 3.51
N MET A 164 12.33 6.83 3.27
CA MET A 164 11.06 6.94 2.56
C MET A 164 11.17 6.46 1.11
N ALA A 165 12.29 6.77 0.43
CA ALA A 165 12.56 6.28 -0.92
C ALA A 165 12.68 4.76 -0.95
N ALA A 166 13.37 4.15 0.02
CA ALA A 166 13.52 2.69 0.12
C ALA A 166 12.17 2.00 0.36
N VAL A 167 11.35 2.52 1.27
CA VAL A 167 10.00 2.00 1.54
C VAL A 167 9.13 2.11 0.29
N ALA A 168 9.13 3.27 -0.36
CA ALA A 168 8.31 3.53 -1.53
C ALA A 168 8.71 2.64 -2.71
N ALA A 169 10.01 2.43 -2.92
CA ALA A 169 10.46 1.54 -3.97
C ALA A 169 10.22 0.06 -3.67
N GLY A 170 10.41 -0.36 -2.41
CA GLY A 170 10.06 -1.70 -1.95
C GLY A 170 8.58 -2.01 -2.22
N ASN A 171 7.69 -1.06 -1.92
CA ASN A 171 6.27 -1.17 -2.22
C ASN A 171 6.00 -1.36 -3.71
N VAL A 172 6.59 -0.51 -4.54
CA VAL A 172 6.39 -0.55 -5.99
C VAL A 172 6.91 -1.86 -6.61
N ILE A 173 8.00 -2.45 -6.10
CA ILE A 173 8.43 -3.78 -6.53
C ILE A 173 7.39 -4.83 -6.18
N ALA A 174 6.94 -4.83 -4.92
CA ALA A 174 6.02 -5.84 -4.41
C ALA A 174 4.74 -5.82 -5.25
N ASP A 175 4.27 -4.62 -5.60
CA ASP A 175 3.13 -4.40 -6.48
C ASP A 175 3.34 -4.94 -7.90
N ILE A 176 4.56 -4.84 -8.40
CA ILE A 176 4.92 -5.37 -9.72
C ILE A 176 5.08 -6.88 -9.71
N GLN A 177 5.58 -7.46 -8.62
CA GLN A 177 5.56 -8.91 -8.44
C GLN A 177 4.11 -9.42 -8.44
N ALA A 178 3.21 -8.72 -7.75
CA ALA A 178 1.79 -9.00 -7.80
C ALA A 178 1.23 -8.91 -9.23
N TYR A 179 1.58 -7.86 -9.99
CA TYR A 179 1.13 -7.71 -11.37
C TYR A 179 1.68 -8.80 -12.31
N ARG A 180 2.93 -9.22 -12.12
CA ARG A 180 3.51 -10.35 -12.88
C ARG A 180 2.81 -11.66 -12.55
N ALA A 181 2.55 -11.93 -11.27
CA ALA A 181 1.80 -13.10 -10.83
C ALA A 181 0.39 -13.10 -11.46
N TYR A 182 -0.27 -11.95 -11.48
CA TYR A 182 -1.54 -11.74 -12.17
C TYR A 182 -1.47 -12.12 -13.64
N LYS A 183 -0.52 -11.56 -14.39
CA LYS A 183 -0.34 -11.85 -15.83
C LYS A 183 -0.02 -13.32 -16.09
N LYS A 184 0.81 -13.96 -15.26
CA LYS A 184 1.13 -15.39 -15.35
C LYS A 184 -0.15 -16.23 -15.13
N CYS A 185 -0.90 -15.88 -14.11
CA CYS A 185 -2.16 -16.54 -13.78
C CYS A 185 -3.19 -16.39 -14.91
N LEU A 186 -3.31 -15.21 -15.56
CA LEU A 186 -4.16 -15.02 -16.75
C LEU A 186 -3.77 -15.95 -17.92
N SER A 187 -2.49 -16.30 -18.03
CA SER A 187 -1.97 -17.18 -19.09
C SER A 187 -2.10 -18.69 -18.79
N GLY A 188 -2.73 -19.07 -17.67
CA GLY A 188 -2.88 -20.47 -17.26
C GLY A 188 -1.61 -21.09 -16.65
N GLY A 189 -0.56 -20.30 -16.42
CA GLY A 189 0.66 -20.74 -15.78
C GLY A 189 0.49 -20.78 -14.26
N LYS A 190 0.17 -21.95 -13.69
CA LYS A 190 0.36 -22.19 -12.26
C LYS A 190 1.85 -22.21 -11.92
#